data_AF-A0A257TQK2-F1
#
_entry.id   AF-A0A257TQK2-F1
#
_cell.length_a   1.000
_cell.length_b   1.000
_cell.length_c   1.000
_cell.angle_alpha   90.00
_cell.angle_beta   90.00
_cell.angle_gamma   90.00
#
_symmetry.space_group_name_H-M   'P 1'
#
loop_
_entity.id
_entity.type
_entity.pdbx_description
1 polymer ?
#
loop_
_entity_poly.entity_id
_entity_poly.type
_entity_poly.pdbx_seq_one_letter_code
_entity_poly.pdbx_strand_id
1 'polypeptide(L)'
;MSNVRDFGAAGHGRLDDTEAVLHALADGDGLLSFPPGTYLISRTIEVELARRGRFAIEGFGGTAKIVMAGPGPAFHLIGTHDKTADPAGFKPGVWTSQRMPTVANIEIEGRHAAASGFLLEGTMQATFEGVLLRELVDGIRLHGRARNLLVSHCHVRS
;
A
#
# COMPACT_ATOMS: atom_id res chain seq x y z
N MET A 1 -9.47 7.10 -11.53
CA MET A 1 -9.10 7.14 -10.10
C MET A 1 -10.10 6.27 -9.38
N SER A 2 -9.64 5.20 -8.74
CA SER A 2 -10.53 4.26 -8.05
C SER A 2 -10.72 4.67 -6.60
N ASN A 3 -11.73 5.51 -6.39
CA ASN A 3 -12.16 5.92 -5.07
C ASN A 3 -12.87 4.76 -4.39
N VAL A 4 -12.36 4.33 -3.23
CA VAL A 4 -12.88 3.16 -2.50
C VAL A 4 -14.36 3.28 -2.12
N ARG A 5 -14.90 4.50 -1.99
CA ARG A 5 -16.33 4.72 -1.70
C ARG A 5 -17.23 4.34 -2.87
N ASP A 6 -16.76 4.50 -4.11
CA ASP A 6 -17.51 4.11 -5.31
C ASP A 6 -17.68 2.58 -5.39
N PHE A 7 -16.85 1.84 -4.65
CA PHE A 7 -16.88 0.38 -4.51
C PHE A 7 -17.52 -0.10 -3.19
N GLY A 8 -18.14 0.81 -2.44
CA GLY A 8 -18.94 0.47 -1.25
C GLY A 8 -18.23 0.67 0.09
N ALA A 9 -17.05 1.28 0.13
CA ALA A 9 -16.39 1.58 1.40
C ALA A 9 -17.19 2.65 2.16
N ALA A 10 -17.49 2.38 3.43
CA ALA A 10 -18.24 3.28 4.29
C ALA A 10 -17.36 4.41 4.85
N GLY A 11 -16.10 4.11 5.20
CA GLY A 11 -15.16 5.13 5.65
C GLY A 11 -15.52 5.80 6.98
N HIS A 12 -16.27 5.10 7.84
CA HIS A 12 -16.66 5.55 9.18
C HIS A 12 -16.01 4.76 10.34
N GLY A 13 -15.09 3.83 10.03
CA GLY A 13 -14.24 3.13 11.00
C GLY A 13 -14.93 2.05 11.84
N ARG A 14 -16.14 1.61 11.45
CA ARG A 14 -16.92 0.59 12.17
C ARG A 14 -17.25 -0.63 11.30
N LEU A 15 -17.67 -0.39 10.05
CA LEU A 15 -17.88 -1.45 9.07
C LEU A 15 -16.53 -1.80 8.48
N ASP A 16 -16.35 -3.08 8.20
CA ASP A 16 -15.15 -3.56 7.53
C ASP A 16 -15.21 -3.19 6.05
N ASP A 17 -14.29 -2.32 5.62
CA ASP A 17 -14.18 -1.80 4.27
C ASP A 17 -13.26 -2.67 3.39
N THR A 18 -12.72 -3.78 3.92
CA THR A 18 -11.73 -4.61 3.21
C THR A 18 -12.21 -5.03 1.81
N GLU A 19 -13.43 -5.55 1.68
CA GLU A 19 -13.94 -6.01 0.38
C GLU A 19 -14.12 -4.87 -0.62
N ALA A 20 -14.55 -3.70 -0.16
CA ALA A 20 -14.66 -2.52 -1.02
C ALA A 20 -13.29 -2.05 -1.51
N VAL A 21 -12.27 -2.09 -0.65
CA VAL A 21 -10.89 -1.77 -1.02
C VAL A 21 -10.34 -2.78 -2.03
N LEU A 22 -10.60 -4.08 -1.82
CA LEU A 22 -10.18 -5.13 -2.75
C LEU A 22 -10.89 -5.04 -4.11
N HIS A 23 -12.17 -4.66 -4.11
CA HIS A 23 -12.94 -4.44 -5.32
C HIS A 23 -12.44 -3.21 -6.10
N ALA A 24 -12.21 -2.09 -5.40
CA ALA A 24 -11.60 -0.90 -5.98
C ALA A 24 -10.20 -1.20 -6.54
N LEU A 25 -9.45 -2.04 -5.85
CA LEU A 25 -8.17 -2.53 -6.33
C LEU A 25 -8.38 -3.35 -7.60
N ALA A 26 -9.24 -4.38 -7.60
CA ALA A 26 -9.53 -5.27 -8.73
C ALA A 26 -9.87 -4.52 -10.02
N ASP A 27 -10.87 -3.65 -9.97
CA ASP A 27 -11.47 -3.01 -11.14
C ASP A 27 -10.88 -1.61 -11.42
N GLY A 28 -9.86 -1.23 -10.66
CA GLY A 28 -9.32 0.10 -10.68
C GLY A 28 -8.25 0.39 -11.73
N ASP A 29 -7.93 1.67 -11.86
CA ASP A 29 -7.01 2.20 -12.87
C ASP A 29 -5.58 2.43 -12.36
N GLY A 30 -5.20 1.76 -11.28
CA GLY A 30 -3.87 1.83 -10.68
C GLY A 30 -3.70 2.90 -9.61
N LEU A 31 -4.69 3.77 -9.37
CA LEU A 31 -4.71 4.66 -8.21
C LEU A 31 -5.84 4.27 -7.25
N LEU A 32 -5.47 3.84 -6.05
CA LEU A 32 -6.39 3.58 -4.96
C LEU A 32 -6.53 4.83 -4.10
N SER A 33 -7.66 5.53 -4.22
CA SER A 33 -7.88 6.80 -3.49
C SER A 33 -8.83 6.62 -2.32
N PHE A 34 -8.45 7.20 -1.19
CA PHE A 34 -9.21 7.19 0.06
C PHE A 34 -9.64 8.63 0.39
N PRO A 35 -10.90 9.01 0.16
CA PRO A 35 -11.42 10.31 0.59
C PRO A 35 -11.35 10.48 2.12
N PRO A 36 -11.56 11.70 2.66
CA PRO A 36 -11.58 11.94 4.11
C PRO A 36 -12.49 10.95 4.84
N GLY A 37 -11.96 10.24 5.83
CA GLY A 37 -12.68 9.18 6.53
C GLY A 37 -11.77 8.22 7.28
N THR A 38 -12.39 7.27 8.00
CA THR A 38 -11.69 6.18 8.68
C THR A 38 -12.11 4.85 8.06
N TYR A 39 -11.19 4.11 7.49
CA TYR A 39 -11.44 2.86 6.78
C TYR A 39 -10.91 1.70 7.61
N LEU A 40 -11.81 0.83 8.08
CA LEU A 40 -11.41 -0.36 8.83
C LEU A 40 -11.07 -1.46 7.82
N ILE A 41 -9.91 -2.08 7.94
CA ILE A 41 -9.58 -3.31 7.22
C ILE A 41 -9.24 -4.42 8.22
N SER A 42 -9.73 -5.63 7.99
CA SER A 42 -9.54 -6.78 8.89
C SER A 42 -8.51 -7.78 8.39
N ARG A 43 -7.99 -7.60 7.17
CA ARG A 43 -6.95 -8.43 6.57
C ARG A 43 -6.10 -7.62 5.59
N THR A 44 -4.93 -8.15 5.29
CA THR A 44 -3.96 -7.55 4.36
C THR A 44 -4.56 -7.32 2.97
N ILE A 45 -4.30 -6.13 2.43
CA ILE A 45 -4.55 -5.79 1.03
C ILE A 45 -3.29 -6.09 0.22
N GLU A 46 -3.33 -7.20 -0.54
CA GLU A 46 -2.22 -7.61 -1.41
C GLU A 46 -2.27 -6.90 -2.75
N VAL A 47 -1.15 -6.29 -3.14
CA VAL A 47 -1.02 -5.53 -4.38
C VAL A 47 0.09 -6.14 -5.24
N GLU A 48 -0.31 -6.99 -6.18
CA GLU A 48 0.60 -7.54 -7.21
C GLU A 48 0.94 -6.47 -8.27
N LEU A 49 2.09 -5.79 -8.09
CA LEU A 49 2.53 -4.71 -8.98
C LEU A 49 2.75 -5.18 -10.41
N ALA A 50 3.13 -6.46 -10.63
CA ALA A 50 3.30 -7.02 -11.95
C ALA A 50 2.02 -7.06 -12.79
N ARG A 51 0.86 -7.22 -12.13
CA ARG A 51 -0.45 -7.23 -12.78
C ARG A 51 -1.00 -5.83 -12.98
N ARG A 52 -0.65 -4.89 -12.10
CA ARG A 52 -1.20 -3.52 -12.09
C ARG A 52 -0.36 -2.50 -12.84
N GLY A 53 0.93 -2.73 -12.99
CA GLY A 53 1.85 -1.72 -13.52
C GLY A 53 2.05 -0.58 -12.53
N ARG A 54 1.81 0.67 -12.97
CA ARG A 54 2.00 1.86 -12.14
C ARG A 54 0.89 1.90 -11.09
N PHE A 55 1.29 1.98 -9.82
CA PHE A 55 0.36 1.91 -8.70
C PHE A 55 0.58 3.04 -7.71
N ALA A 56 -0.50 3.60 -7.17
CA ALA A 56 -0.42 4.56 -6.09
C ALA A 56 -1.59 4.42 -5.09
N ILE A 57 -1.33 4.85 -3.85
CA ILE A 57 -2.32 5.02 -2.78
C ILE A 57 -2.29 6.49 -2.36
N GLU A 58 -3.46 7.15 -2.28
CA GLU A 58 -3.57 8.57 -1.90
C GLU A 58 -4.72 8.78 -0.90
N GLY A 59 -4.46 9.57 0.15
CA GLY A 59 -5.42 9.83 1.24
C GLY A 59 -5.91 11.27 1.38
N PHE A 60 -5.87 12.06 0.30
CA PHE A 60 -6.36 13.44 0.25
C PHE A 60 -5.76 14.31 1.35
N GLY A 61 -4.44 14.53 1.27
CA GLY A 61 -3.73 15.46 2.17
C GLY A 61 -3.65 15.01 3.64
N GLY A 62 -3.72 13.71 3.92
CA GLY A 62 -3.59 13.15 5.27
C GLY A 62 -4.91 12.97 6.00
N THR A 63 -6.04 13.17 5.31
CA THR A 63 -7.38 13.11 5.93
C THR A 63 -7.98 11.72 5.94
N ALA A 64 -7.40 10.78 5.20
CA ALA A 64 -7.78 9.38 5.24
C ALA A 64 -6.96 8.61 6.27
N LYS A 65 -7.69 7.89 7.13
CA LYS A 65 -7.12 7.01 8.13
C LYS A 65 -7.51 5.56 7.83
N ILE A 66 -6.54 4.70 7.64
CA ILE A 66 -6.74 3.25 7.57
C ILE A 66 -6.48 2.65 8.95
N VAL A 67 -7.36 1.76 9.38
CA VAL A 67 -7.20 1.03 10.63
C VAL A 67 -7.01 -0.45 10.29
N MET A 68 -5.81 -0.97 10.58
CA MET A 68 -5.52 -2.39 10.46
C MET A 68 -5.99 -3.13 11.71
N ALA A 69 -7.16 -3.76 11.62
CA ALA A 69 -7.79 -4.52 12.70
C ALA A 69 -7.44 -6.01 12.69
N GLY A 70 -6.75 -6.49 11.65
CA GLY A 70 -6.26 -7.86 11.55
C GLY A 70 -4.78 -8.02 11.87
N PRO A 71 -4.30 -9.27 12.00
CA PRO A 71 -2.87 -9.56 12.03
C PRO A 71 -2.21 -9.29 10.66
N GLY A 72 -0.92 -8.97 10.68
CA GLY A 72 -0.12 -8.76 9.48
C GLY A 72 -0.14 -7.32 8.97
N PRO A 73 0.47 -7.07 7.78
CA PRO A 73 0.53 -5.74 7.21
C PRO A 73 -0.84 -5.28 6.70
N ALA A 74 -1.13 -3.99 6.83
CA ALA A 74 -2.28 -3.34 6.18
C ALA A 74 -2.21 -3.50 4.66
N PHE A 75 -1.04 -3.23 4.08
CA PHE A 75 -0.79 -3.38 2.65
C PHE A 75 0.48 -4.20 2.40
N HIS A 76 0.39 -5.11 1.45
CA HIS A 76 1.54 -5.88 0.95
C HIS A 76 1.78 -5.53 -0.52
N LEU A 77 2.83 -4.78 -0.80
CA LEU A 77 3.21 -4.41 -2.17
C LEU A 77 4.20 -5.45 -2.70
N ILE A 78 3.77 -6.21 -3.71
CA ILE A 78 4.48 -7.36 -4.25
C ILE A 78 5.00 -6.99 -5.65
N GLY A 79 6.30 -6.71 -5.74
CA GLY A 79 7.03 -6.49 -6.98
C GLY A 79 7.78 -7.74 -7.44
N THR A 80 8.29 -7.71 -8.66
CA THR A 80 9.00 -8.85 -9.27
C THR A 80 10.51 -8.66 -9.36
N HIS A 81 11.07 -7.70 -8.63
CA HIS A 81 12.51 -7.45 -8.60
C HIS A 81 13.25 -8.53 -7.80
N ASP A 82 13.17 -9.77 -8.25
CA ASP A 82 13.81 -10.93 -7.61
C ASP A 82 14.76 -11.67 -8.55
N LYS A 83 14.65 -11.43 -9.86
CA LYS A 83 15.61 -11.95 -10.84
C LYS A 83 16.84 -11.06 -10.92
N THR A 84 18.00 -11.67 -10.76
CA THR A 84 19.29 -11.13 -11.18
C THR A 84 19.14 -10.49 -12.55
N ALA A 85 19.70 -9.29 -12.69
CA ALA A 85 20.00 -8.70 -13.98
C ALA A 85 20.96 -9.65 -14.72
N ASP A 86 20.42 -10.70 -15.34
CA ASP A 86 21.13 -11.45 -16.36
C ASP A 86 21.10 -10.58 -17.62
N PRO A 87 22.25 -10.05 -18.10
CA PRO A 87 22.27 -9.15 -19.26
C PRO A 87 21.71 -9.83 -20.53
N ALA A 88 21.65 -11.16 -20.56
CA ALA A 88 21.17 -11.94 -21.70
C ALA A 88 19.66 -12.21 -21.70
N GLY A 89 18.94 -11.88 -20.60
CA GLY A 89 17.53 -12.27 -20.41
C GLY A 89 16.60 -11.12 -19.99
N PHE A 90 17.01 -9.88 -20.20
CA PHE A 90 16.29 -8.68 -19.76
C PHE A 90 14.95 -8.54 -20.50
N LYS A 91 13.84 -8.94 -19.86
CA LYS A 91 12.49 -8.58 -20.35
C LYS A 91 12.26 -7.07 -20.10
N PRO A 92 12.01 -6.24 -21.12
CA PRO A 92 11.91 -4.78 -20.97
C PRO A 92 10.83 -4.25 -20.01
N GLY A 93 9.92 -5.11 -19.53
CA GLY A 93 8.71 -4.72 -18.78
C GLY A 93 8.94 -4.25 -17.34
N VAL A 94 9.89 -4.82 -16.58
CA VAL A 94 9.99 -4.56 -15.12
C VAL A 94 10.38 -3.10 -14.82
N TRP A 95 11.30 -2.53 -15.59
CA TRP A 95 11.75 -1.13 -15.44
C TRP A 95 10.77 -0.10 -16.04
N THR A 96 9.87 -0.52 -16.94
CA THR A 96 8.94 0.38 -17.63
C THR A 96 7.55 0.43 -16.98
N SER A 97 7.11 -0.65 -16.32
CA SER A 97 5.76 -0.74 -15.72
C SER A 97 5.70 -0.86 -14.19
N GLN A 98 6.71 -1.40 -13.50
CA GLN A 98 6.66 -1.67 -12.04
C GLN A 98 7.55 -0.74 -11.19
N ARG A 99 7.84 0.45 -11.69
CA ARG A 99 8.67 1.43 -10.97
C ARG A 99 7.82 2.35 -10.12
N MET A 100 8.36 2.70 -8.96
CA MET A 100 7.86 3.78 -8.11
C MET A 100 6.39 3.64 -7.69
N PRO A 101 5.99 2.53 -7.03
CA PRO A 101 4.72 2.53 -6.33
C PRO A 101 4.75 3.62 -5.24
N THR A 102 3.78 4.53 -5.28
CA THR A 102 3.74 5.68 -4.37
C THR A 102 2.62 5.53 -3.36
N VAL A 103 2.92 5.76 -2.09
CA VAL A 103 1.94 5.89 -1.01
C VAL A 103 2.03 7.30 -0.46
N ALA A 104 0.93 8.03 -0.53
CA ALA A 104 0.92 9.42 -0.13
C ALA A 104 -0.26 9.77 0.77
N ASN A 105 0.00 10.65 1.73
CA ASN A 105 -1.02 11.41 2.45
C ASN A 105 -2.08 10.56 3.17
N ILE A 106 -1.69 9.44 3.78
CA ILE A 106 -2.57 8.58 4.58
C ILE A 106 -2.04 8.41 6.00
N GLU A 107 -2.95 8.11 6.93
CA GLU A 107 -2.61 7.53 8.23
C GLU A 107 -2.88 6.02 8.22
N ILE A 108 -2.00 5.22 8.84
CA ILE A 108 -2.30 3.85 9.25
C ILE A 108 -2.16 3.71 10.76
N GLU A 109 -3.22 3.25 11.41
CA GLU A 109 -3.25 2.87 12.82
C GLU A 109 -3.45 1.35 12.96
N GLY A 110 -2.63 0.69 13.76
CA GLY A 110 -2.88 -0.70 14.15
C GLY A 110 -3.88 -0.80 15.30
N ARG A 111 -4.82 -1.76 15.20
CA ARG A 111 -5.78 -2.11 16.27
C ARG A 111 -5.68 -3.58 16.67
N HIS A 112 -4.70 -4.29 16.15
CA HIS A 112 -4.40 -5.67 16.49
C HIS A 112 -2.95 -5.76 16.96
N ALA A 113 -2.67 -6.61 17.96
CA ALA A 113 -1.32 -6.73 18.56
C ALA A 113 -0.24 -7.17 17.55
N ALA A 114 -0.66 -7.76 16.43
CA ALA A 114 0.19 -8.18 15.31
C ALA A 114 -0.03 -7.34 14.03
N ALA A 115 -0.66 -6.17 14.11
CA ALA A 115 -0.85 -5.29 12.96
C ALA A 115 0.47 -4.60 12.58
N SER A 116 0.80 -4.59 11.29
CA SER A 116 1.90 -3.83 10.70
C SER A 116 1.37 -2.93 9.59
N GLY A 117 2.14 -1.93 9.16
CA GLY A 117 1.72 -0.98 8.13
C GLY A 117 1.91 -1.56 6.74
N PHE A 118 3.13 -1.46 6.21
CA PHE A 118 3.48 -1.89 4.87
C PHE A 118 4.50 -3.03 4.89
N LEU A 119 4.25 -4.05 4.08
CA LEU A 119 5.26 -5.02 3.67
C LEU A 119 5.60 -4.76 2.20
N LEU A 120 6.89 -4.57 1.91
CA LEU A 120 7.40 -4.35 0.56
C LEU A 120 8.25 -5.55 0.17
N GLU A 121 7.78 -6.32 -0.81
CA GLU A 121 8.49 -7.49 -1.32
C GLU A 121 8.90 -7.26 -2.77
N GLY A 122 10.19 -7.36 -3.08
CA GLY A 122 10.67 -7.27 -4.47
C GLY A 122 10.30 -5.96 -5.19
N THR A 123 10.05 -4.88 -4.45
CA THR A 123 9.66 -3.57 -5.03
C THR A 123 10.88 -2.78 -5.52
N MET A 124 10.71 -1.96 -6.55
CA MET A 124 11.73 -1.01 -7.01
C MET A 124 11.24 0.43 -6.81
N GLN A 125 12.04 1.24 -6.11
CA GLN A 125 11.80 2.67 -5.91
C GLN A 125 10.47 3.02 -5.23
N ALA A 126 9.98 2.18 -4.32
CA ALA A 126 8.77 2.51 -3.56
C ALA A 126 8.94 3.85 -2.84
N THR A 127 7.93 4.72 -2.91
CA THR A 127 7.99 6.09 -2.39
C THR A 127 6.87 6.32 -1.40
N PHE A 128 7.21 6.82 -0.21
CA PHE A 128 6.27 7.21 0.83
C PHE A 128 6.39 8.71 1.09
N GLU A 129 5.27 9.43 1.03
CA GLU A 129 5.22 10.88 1.21
C GLU A 129 4.05 11.30 2.11
N GLY A 130 4.31 12.06 3.17
CA GLY A 130 3.23 12.58 4.02
C GLY A 130 2.42 11.49 4.74
N VAL A 131 3.05 10.34 5.03
CA VAL A 131 2.39 9.19 5.66
C VAL A 131 2.63 9.18 7.18
N LEU A 132 1.56 8.93 7.95
CA LEU A 132 1.62 8.69 9.39
C LEU A 132 1.38 7.21 9.69
N LEU A 133 2.32 6.55 10.37
CA LEU A 133 2.23 5.15 10.79
C LEU A 133 2.34 5.07 12.31
N ARG A 134 1.34 4.48 12.98
CA ARG A 134 1.29 4.41 14.45
C ARG A 134 0.59 3.18 15.00
N GLU A 135 0.97 2.76 16.21
CA GLU A 135 0.40 1.58 16.89
C GLU A 135 0.60 0.29 16.07
N LEU A 136 1.75 0.16 15.41
CA LEU A 136 2.08 -0.96 14.51
C LEU A 136 3.32 -1.68 15.01
N VAL A 137 3.38 -2.99 14.82
CA VAL A 137 4.59 -3.80 15.09
C VAL A 137 5.74 -3.34 14.20
N ASP A 138 5.46 -3.08 12.92
CA ASP A 138 6.37 -2.40 12.00
C ASP A 138 5.60 -1.40 11.15
N GLY A 139 6.16 -0.20 10.95
CA GLY A 139 5.61 0.77 10.02
C GLY A 139 5.79 0.33 8.56
N ILE A 140 7.03 0.20 8.12
CA ILE A 140 7.40 -0.24 6.76
C ILE A 140 8.47 -1.33 6.89
N ARG A 141 8.14 -2.54 6.44
CA ARG A 141 9.05 -3.69 6.43
C ARG A 141 9.46 -4.01 5.00
N LEU A 142 10.78 -4.18 4.79
CA LEU A 142 11.34 -4.64 3.53
C LEU A 142 11.56 -6.15 3.57
N HIS A 143 11.19 -6.85 2.50
CA HIS A 143 11.42 -8.28 2.32
C HIS A 143 11.99 -8.57 0.92
N GLY A 144 12.86 -9.58 0.84
CA GLY A 144 13.57 -9.92 -0.39
C GLY A 144 14.39 -8.76 -0.97
N ARG A 145 14.32 -8.58 -2.28
CA ARG A 145 15.08 -7.57 -3.04
C ARG A 145 14.32 -6.26 -3.27
N ALA A 146 13.59 -5.77 -2.28
CA ALA A 146 13.04 -4.42 -2.28
C ALA A 146 14.18 -3.37 -2.26
N ARG A 147 14.26 -2.49 -3.27
CA ARG A 147 15.38 -1.54 -3.45
C ARG A 147 14.93 -0.11 -3.65
N ASN A 148 15.80 0.82 -3.25
CA ASN A 148 15.65 2.26 -3.44
C ASN A 148 14.38 2.85 -2.82
N LEU A 149 13.97 2.34 -1.65
CA LEU A 149 12.88 2.94 -0.87
C LEU A 149 13.19 4.41 -0.58
N LEU A 150 12.23 5.28 -0.88
CA LEU A 150 12.23 6.69 -0.48
C LEU A 150 11.14 6.90 0.56
N VAL A 151 11.51 7.48 1.71
CA VAL A 151 10.58 7.89 2.76
C VAL A 151 10.79 9.38 3.02
N SER A 152 9.76 10.18 2.78
CA SER A 152 9.82 11.63 2.80
C SER A 152 8.64 12.21 3.57
N HIS A 153 8.88 13.18 4.46
CA HIS A 153 7.83 13.83 5.25
C HIS A 153 6.88 12.85 5.99
N CYS A 154 7.40 11.69 6.40
CA CYS A 154 6.61 10.67 7.08
C CYS A 154 6.86 10.70 8.59
N HIS A 155 5.85 10.31 9.36
CA HIS A 155 5.93 10.10 10.79
C HIS A 155 5.74 8.61 11.08
N VAL A 156 6.74 7.97 11.67
CA VAL A 156 6.66 6.56 12.08
C VAL A 156 6.88 6.49 13.57
N ARG A 157 5.86 6.07 14.33
CA ARG A 157 5.95 5.92 15.79
C ARG A 157 5.40 4.59 16.23
N SER A 158 6.15 3.89 17.07
CA SER A 158 5.72 2.69 17.80
C SER A 158 4.90 3.07 19.01
#